data_AF-A0A3N5RAW3-F1
#
_entry.id   AF-A0A3N5RAW3-F1
#
_cell.length_a   1.000
_cell.length_b   1.000
_cell.length_c   1.000
_cell.angle_alpha   90.00
_cell.angle_beta   90.00
_cell.angle_gamma   90.00
#
_symmetry.space_group_name_H-M   'P 1'
#
loop_
_entity.id
_entity.type
_entity.pdbx_description
1 polymer ?
#
loop_
_entity_poly.entity_id
_entity_poly.type
_entity_poly.pdbx_seq_one_letter_code
_entity_poly.pdbx_strand_id
1 'polypeptide(L)'
;MKTFSMEMEAGNPASRRRLETRLLQFEQLAGSEEVGDQVWRGYTYLWNDDQTDAILLEEPGKDRELTIKDANAVGGVRKQTWHFPSRSECTLCHTMPAKYVLGVNTLQMNHSHDYGNGVVANQIDVFEKLGLFKEPLPKKSAELPHLVNYRDATQPIEARARSYLQANCAHCHMKWGGGNAEFQLLATMAIEELGIVNAKPGQGAFGLTDPRILVPGDPDRTMLLHRLTKLGLGRMPHVGSNVVDEQATAMLKEWVRQLK
;
A
#
# COMPACT_ATOMS: atom_id res chain seq x y z
N MET A 1 -8.99 11.91 -3.99
CA MET A 1 -10.15 11.28 -3.30
C MET A 1 -10.16 9.79 -3.64
N LYS A 2 -10.48 8.91 -2.69
CA LYS A 2 -10.64 7.46 -2.93
C LYS A 2 -11.78 6.90 -2.09
N THR A 3 -12.67 6.13 -2.70
CA THR A 3 -13.74 5.42 -2.01
C THR A 3 -13.34 3.96 -1.81
N PHE A 4 -13.37 3.51 -0.56
CA PHE A 4 -13.14 2.12 -0.19
C PHE A 4 -14.49 1.42 -0.04
N SER A 5 -14.61 0.27 -0.68
CA SER A 5 -15.81 -0.56 -0.67
C SER A 5 -15.44 -2.00 -0.35
N MET A 6 -16.40 -2.74 0.17
CA MET A 6 -16.23 -4.14 0.55
C MET A 6 -17.46 -4.93 0.09
N GLU A 7 -17.23 -6.13 -0.44
CA GLU A 7 -18.28 -7.10 -0.69
C GLU A 7 -18.76 -7.70 0.63
N MET A 8 -20.06 -7.59 0.91
CA MET A 8 -20.68 -8.16 2.11
C MET A 8 -20.97 -9.66 1.96
N GLU A 9 -20.80 -10.18 0.75
CA GLU A 9 -20.79 -11.60 0.42
C GLU A 9 -19.57 -11.86 -0.48
N ALA A 10 -18.66 -12.71 -0.01
CA ALA A 10 -17.38 -12.96 -0.65
C ALA A 10 -17.57 -13.48 -2.08
N GLY A 11 -17.00 -12.77 -3.06
CA GLY A 11 -17.09 -13.14 -4.47
C GLY A 11 -18.39 -12.71 -5.16
N ASN A 12 -19.25 -11.95 -4.48
CA ASN A 12 -20.46 -11.36 -5.06
C ASN A 12 -20.30 -9.84 -5.18
N PRO A 13 -19.94 -9.31 -6.37
CA PRO A 13 -19.80 -7.87 -6.60
C PRO A 13 -21.07 -7.05 -6.34
N ALA A 14 -22.26 -7.66 -6.47
CA ALA A 14 -23.53 -6.98 -6.21
C ALA A 14 -23.76 -6.74 -4.70
N SER A 15 -23.05 -7.45 -3.83
CA SER A 15 -23.08 -7.24 -2.38
C SER A 15 -22.18 -6.09 -1.90
N ARG A 16 -21.50 -5.42 -2.84
CA ARG A 16 -20.51 -4.38 -2.53
C ARG A 16 -21.17 -3.17 -1.90
N ARG A 17 -20.65 -2.76 -0.74
CA ARG A 17 -21.06 -1.54 -0.04
C ARG A 17 -19.86 -0.62 0.13
N ARG A 18 -20.09 0.68 -0.08
CA ARG A 18 -19.13 1.73 0.25
C ARG A 18 -19.02 1.81 1.76
N LEU A 19 -17.80 1.84 2.27
CA LEU A 19 -17.51 1.94 3.70
C LEU A 19 -17.06 3.35 4.04
N GLU A 20 -16.09 3.87 3.28
CA GLU A 20 -15.54 5.19 3.50
C GLU A 20 -15.09 5.85 2.19
N THR A 21 -15.09 7.18 2.19
CA THR A 21 -14.39 8.01 1.22
C THR A 21 -13.29 8.77 1.92
N ARG A 22 -12.05 8.62 1.48
CA ARG A 22 -10.91 9.40 1.97
C ARG A 22 -10.56 10.53 1.01
N LEU A 23 -10.42 11.72 1.56
CA LEU A 23 -10.02 12.92 0.86
C LEU A 23 -8.70 13.42 1.44
N LEU A 24 -7.77 13.78 0.57
CA LEU A 24 -6.56 14.50 0.92
C LEU A 24 -6.71 15.91 0.33
N GLN A 25 -6.81 16.91 1.20
CA GLN A 25 -6.93 18.31 0.82
C GLN A 25 -5.55 18.95 0.81
N PHE A 26 -5.19 19.54 -0.32
CA PHE A 26 -4.03 20.42 -0.45
C PHE A 26 -4.44 21.86 -0.16
N GLU A 27 -3.67 22.55 0.68
CA GLU A 27 -3.78 23.98 0.92
C GLU A 27 -2.39 24.60 0.68
N GLN A 28 -2.31 25.53 -0.28
CA GLN A 28 -1.10 26.29 -0.51
C GLN A 28 -0.99 27.41 0.54
N LEU A 29 0.14 27.46 1.22
CA LEU A 29 0.49 28.53 2.16
C LEU A 29 1.42 29.55 1.50
N ALA A 30 1.52 30.73 2.12
CA ALA A 30 2.53 31.70 1.74
C ALA A 30 3.93 31.19 2.17
N GLY A 31 4.88 31.10 1.23
CA GLY A 31 6.23 30.63 1.50
C GLY A 31 6.91 30.01 0.28
N SER A 32 7.99 29.26 0.55
CA SER A 32 8.66 28.36 -0.40
C SER A 32 8.68 26.94 0.18
N GLU A 33 8.99 25.93 -0.66
CA GLU A 33 9.13 24.53 -0.22
C GLU A 33 10.12 24.39 0.97
N GLU A 34 11.11 25.28 1.08
CA GLU A 34 12.10 25.30 2.16
C GLU A 34 11.54 25.72 3.52
N VAL A 35 10.54 26.61 3.54
CA VAL A 35 9.94 27.15 4.78
C VAL A 35 8.53 26.63 5.06
N GLY A 36 8.00 25.77 4.17
CA GLY A 36 6.65 25.20 4.27
C GLY A 36 5.61 26.05 3.55
N ASP A 37 5.39 25.76 2.28
CA ASP A 37 4.41 26.43 1.40
C ASP A 37 3.15 25.60 1.16
N GLN A 38 2.99 24.49 1.87
CA GLN A 38 1.85 23.59 1.69
C GLN A 38 1.44 22.87 2.97
N VAL A 39 0.14 22.61 3.07
CA VAL A 39 -0.46 21.76 4.10
C VAL A 39 -1.34 20.72 3.42
N TRP A 40 -1.20 19.48 3.88
CA TRP A 40 -2.04 18.37 3.46
C TRP A 40 -2.88 17.88 4.64
N ARG A 41 -4.20 17.86 4.47
CA ARG A 41 -5.15 17.38 5.49
C ARG A 41 -5.90 16.15 5.01
N GLY A 42 -5.84 15.08 5.78
CA GLY A 42 -6.62 13.87 5.56
C GLY A 42 -8.01 13.99 6.19
N TYR A 43 -9.03 13.56 5.45
CA TYR A 43 -10.40 13.45 5.92
C TYR A 43 -10.98 12.10 5.53
N THR A 44 -11.67 11.48 6.48
CA THR A 44 -12.36 10.20 6.29
C THR A 44 -13.85 10.44 6.43
N TYR A 45 -14.65 10.07 5.43
CA TYR A 45 -16.11 10.17 5.45
C TYR A 45 -16.70 8.76 5.47
N LEU A 46 -17.53 8.44 6.46
CA LEU A 46 -18.14 7.12 6.62
C LEU A 46 -19.48 7.09 5.90
N TRP A 47 -19.63 6.15 4.97
CA TRP A 47 -20.91 5.91 4.31
C TRP A 47 -21.94 5.38 5.30
N ASN A 48 -23.16 5.92 5.19
CA ASN A 48 -24.31 5.43 5.93
C ASN A 48 -24.77 4.06 5.41
N ASP A 49 -25.61 3.40 6.20
CA ASP A 49 -26.08 2.07 5.83
C ASP A 49 -26.99 2.08 4.59
N ASP A 50 -27.74 3.15 4.39
CA ASP A 50 -28.60 3.32 3.22
C ASP A 50 -27.83 3.60 1.92
N GLN A 51 -26.50 3.78 1.98
CA GLN A 51 -25.64 4.10 0.85
C GLN A 51 -26.04 5.40 0.13
N THR A 52 -26.60 6.36 0.85
CA THR A 52 -27.06 7.64 0.29
C THR A 52 -26.11 8.79 0.58
N ASP A 53 -25.40 8.76 1.71
CA ASP A 53 -24.52 9.85 2.14
C ASP A 53 -23.32 9.34 2.95
N ALA A 54 -22.30 10.18 3.10
CA ALA A 54 -21.12 9.91 3.90
C ALA A 54 -20.83 11.05 4.89
N ILE A 55 -20.72 10.70 6.18
CA ILE A 55 -20.54 11.66 7.27
C ILE A 55 -19.08 11.74 7.64
N LEU A 56 -18.56 12.95 7.80
CA LEU A 56 -17.19 13.19 8.23
C LEU A 56 -16.91 12.49 9.58
N LEU A 57 -15.82 11.74 9.63
CA LEU A 57 -15.28 11.16 10.86
C LEU A 57 -14.54 12.24 11.66
N GLU A 58 -14.96 12.42 12.91
CA GLU A 58 -14.21 13.18 13.90
C GLU A 58 -13.21 12.28 14.64
N GLU A 59 -12.25 12.88 15.35
CA GLU A 59 -11.24 12.15 16.12
C GLU A 59 -11.88 11.24 17.21
N PRO A 60 -11.24 10.12 17.60
CA PRO A 60 -9.87 9.67 17.29
C PRO A 60 -9.77 8.56 16.22
N GLY A 61 -10.71 8.47 15.27
CA GLY A 61 -10.82 7.30 14.37
C GLY A 61 -11.89 6.33 14.88
N LYS A 62 -12.24 5.30 14.09
CA LYS A 62 -13.36 4.40 14.44
C LYS A 62 -13.19 2.99 13.92
N ASP A 63 -13.55 2.00 14.73
CA ASP A 63 -13.68 0.62 14.29
C ASP A 63 -15.14 0.25 14.02
N ARG A 64 -15.35 -0.58 13.00
CA ARG A 64 -16.63 -1.24 12.72
C ARG A 64 -16.39 -2.71 12.44
N GLU A 65 -17.05 -3.58 13.19
CA GLU A 65 -17.11 -5.01 12.87
C GLU A 65 -18.03 -5.21 11.67
N LEU A 66 -17.51 -5.79 10.60
CA LEU A 66 -18.26 -6.21 9.43
C LEU A 66 -18.58 -7.68 9.54
N THR A 67 -19.83 -8.03 9.20
CA THR A 67 -20.28 -9.41 9.07
C THR A 67 -20.40 -9.72 7.58
N ILE A 68 -19.49 -10.54 7.07
CA ILE A 68 -19.37 -10.86 5.65
C ILE A 68 -19.81 -12.31 5.45
N LYS A 69 -20.75 -12.59 4.54
CA LYS A 69 -21.06 -13.95 4.13
C LYS A 69 -19.88 -14.53 3.38
N ASP A 70 -19.35 -15.65 3.84
CA ASP A 70 -18.16 -16.26 3.26
C ASP A 70 -18.30 -17.78 3.37
N ALA A 71 -18.50 -18.44 2.23
CA ALA A 71 -18.69 -19.90 2.19
C ALA A 71 -17.48 -20.68 2.69
N ASN A 72 -16.28 -20.07 2.71
CA ASN A 72 -15.06 -20.69 3.21
C ASN A 72 -14.86 -20.48 4.72
N ALA A 73 -15.67 -19.62 5.36
CA ALA A 73 -15.61 -19.39 6.79
C ALA A 73 -16.42 -20.43 7.57
N VAL A 74 -15.96 -20.76 8.78
CA VAL A 74 -16.70 -21.63 9.69
C VAL A 74 -18.05 -20.98 10.00
N GLY A 75 -19.14 -21.70 9.71
CA GLY A 75 -20.50 -21.17 9.86
C GLY A 75 -20.97 -20.25 8.73
N GLY A 76 -20.23 -20.18 7.61
CA GLY A 76 -20.62 -19.42 6.42
C GLY A 76 -20.51 -17.90 6.57
N VAL A 77 -19.90 -17.42 7.65
CA VAL A 77 -19.82 -16.00 7.99
C VAL A 77 -18.43 -15.68 8.53
N ARG A 78 -17.82 -14.62 8.02
CA ARG A 78 -16.56 -14.05 8.49
C ARG A 78 -16.82 -12.71 9.17
N LYS A 79 -16.32 -12.55 10.39
CA LYS A 79 -16.23 -11.25 11.06
C LYS A 79 -14.91 -10.58 10.72
N GLN A 80 -14.96 -9.29 10.39
CA GLN A 80 -13.76 -8.52 10.06
C GLN A 80 -13.89 -7.10 10.60
N THR A 81 -12.93 -6.68 11.44
CA THR A 81 -12.85 -5.28 11.88
C THR A 81 -12.33 -4.41 10.74
N TRP A 82 -13.09 -3.39 10.38
CA TRP A 82 -12.66 -2.30 9.52
C TRP A 82 -12.32 -1.08 10.37
N HIS A 83 -11.09 -0.60 10.24
CA HIS A 83 -10.62 0.59 10.94
C HIS A 83 -10.68 1.80 10.01
N PHE A 84 -11.46 2.81 10.39
CA PHE A 84 -11.53 4.11 9.75
C PHE A 84 -10.49 5.05 10.39
N PRO A 85 -9.46 5.49 9.64
CA PRO A 85 -8.38 6.27 10.22
C PRO A 85 -8.84 7.67 10.56
N SER A 86 -8.30 8.18 11.67
CA SER A 86 -8.39 9.57 12.08
C SER A 86 -7.60 10.49 11.13
N ARG A 87 -7.69 11.81 11.36
CA ARG A 87 -6.90 12.78 10.59
C ARG A 87 -5.42 12.64 10.92
N SER A 88 -5.09 12.38 12.17
CA SER A 88 -3.71 12.19 12.62
C SER A 88 -3.08 10.91 12.07
N GLU A 89 -3.85 9.84 11.90
CA GLU A 89 -3.37 8.59 11.29
C GLU A 89 -3.06 8.74 9.81
N CYS A 90 -3.71 9.67 9.11
CA CYS A 90 -3.38 9.95 7.71
C CYS A 90 -1.93 10.43 7.54
N THR A 91 -1.39 11.17 8.52
CA THR A 91 -0.02 11.72 8.43
C THR A 91 1.07 10.68 8.69
N LEU A 92 0.72 9.45 9.08
CA LEU A 92 1.69 8.34 9.23
C LEU A 92 2.29 7.94 7.87
N CYS A 93 1.48 7.99 6.81
CA CYS A 93 1.89 7.61 5.46
C CYS A 93 2.03 8.84 4.55
N HIS A 94 1.14 9.83 4.68
CA HIS A 94 1.13 11.05 3.87
C HIS A 94 2.15 12.07 4.41
N THR A 95 3.43 11.72 4.30
CA THR A 95 4.56 12.49 4.84
C THR A 95 5.26 13.33 3.75
N MET A 96 6.05 14.32 4.18
CA MET A 96 6.90 15.13 3.30
C MET A 96 7.83 14.28 2.40
N PRO A 97 8.57 13.28 2.93
CA PRO A 97 9.45 12.45 2.10
C PRO A 97 8.70 11.65 1.04
N ALA A 98 7.48 11.19 1.34
CA ALA A 98 6.61 10.52 0.39
C ALA A 98 5.88 11.49 -0.56
N LYS A 99 6.20 12.80 -0.49
CA LYS A 99 5.57 13.89 -1.26
C LYS A 99 4.05 13.93 -1.12
N TYR A 100 3.54 13.45 0.02
CA TYR A 100 2.13 13.37 0.40
C TYR A 100 1.23 12.49 -0.49
N VAL A 101 1.32 12.51 -1.81
CA VAL A 101 0.40 11.77 -2.70
C VAL A 101 0.94 10.38 -3.05
N LEU A 102 0.39 9.34 -2.42
CA LEU A 102 0.96 7.98 -2.42
C LEU A 102 0.58 7.09 -3.63
N GLY A 103 0.28 7.66 -4.79
CA GLY A 103 -0.29 6.88 -5.90
C GLY A 103 0.03 7.32 -7.31
N VAL A 104 0.25 8.62 -7.51
CA VAL A 104 0.50 9.19 -8.85
C VAL A 104 2.01 9.26 -9.07
N ASN A 105 2.58 8.16 -9.55
CA ASN A 105 3.99 8.10 -9.94
C ASN A 105 4.17 7.18 -11.16
N THR A 106 5.23 7.41 -11.94
CA THR A 106 5.49 6.66 -13.18
C THR A 106 5.53 5.15 -12.95
N LEU A 107 6.17 4.67 -11.89
CA LEU A 107 6.28 3.23 -11.60
C LEU A 107 4.92 2.54 -11.48
N GLN A 108 3.97 3.15 -10.78
CA GLN A 108 2.63 2.59 -10.60
C GLN A 108 1.69 2.85 -11.77
N MET A 109 1.83 3.99 -12.44
CA MET A 109 0.94 4.38 -13.54
C MET A 109 1.35 3.74 -14.87
N ASN A 110 2.60 3.34 -15.05
CA ASN A 110 3.09 2.75 -16.28
C ASN A 110 2.66 1.27 -16.42
N HIS A 111 1.38 1.03 -16.60
CA HIS A 111 0.83 -0.30 -16.88
C HIS A 111 -0.39 -0.19 -17.79
N SER A 112 -0.74 -1.32 -18.43
CA SER A 112 -1.98 -1.45 -19.19
C SER A 112 -3.18 -1.44 -18.26
N HIS A 113 -4.14 -0.56 -18.53
CA HIS A 113 -5.39 -0.44 -17.80
C HIS A 113 -6.56 -0.71 -18.72
N ASP A 114 -7.57 -1.41 -18.20
CA ASP A 114 -8.84 -1.65 -18.87
C ASP A 114 -9.79 -0.48 -18.59
N TYR A 115 -10.09 0.29 -19.63
CA TYR A 115 -11.02 1.42 -19.61
C TYR A 115 -12.47 1.00 -19.90
N GLY A 116 -12.74 -0.30 -19.99
CA GLY A 116 -14.04 -0.88 -20.32
C GLY A 116 -14.28 -0.98 -21.82
N ASN A 117 -15.34 -1.72 -22.19
CA ASN A 117 -15.76 -1.92 -23.59
C ASN A 117 -14.65 -2.44 -24.52
N GLY A 118 -13.71 -3.23 -23.99
CA GLY A 118 -12.57 -3.78 -24.75
C GLY A 118 -11.41 -2.81 -24.98
N VAL A 119 -11.44 -1.62 -24.37
CA VAL A 119 -10.37 -0.62 -24.51
C VAL A 119 -9.31 -0.86 -23.43
N VAL A 120 -8.18 -1.43 -23.84
CA VAL A 120 -7.00 -1.58 -22.99
C VAL A 120 -5.88 -0.69 -23.52
N ALA A 121 -5.35 0.19 -22.68
CA ALA A 121 -4.27 1.10 -23.05
C ALA A 121 -3.36 1.38 -21.84
N ASN A 122 -2.11 1.77 -22.11
CA ASN A 122 -1.21 2.21 -21.04
C ASN A 122 -1.72 3.53 -20.42
N GLN A 123 -1.77 3.63 -19.09
CA GLN A 123 -2.35 4.83 -18.45
C GLN A 123 -1.57 6.11 -18.74
N ILE A 124 -0.24 6.02 -18.87
CA ILE A 124 0.60 7.19 -19.17
C ILE A 124 0.30 7.71 -20.58
N ASP A 125 0.18 6.83 -21.56
CA ASP A 125 -0.17 7.22 -22.93
C ASP A 125 -1.57 7.84 -23.01
N VAL A 126 -2.51 7.34 -22.21
CA VAL A 126 -3.86 7.92 -22.10
C VAL A 126 -3.79 9.32 -21.48
N PHE A 127 -2.99 9.51 -20.44
CA PHE A 127 -2.83 10.81 -19.79
C PHE A 127 -2.18 11.85 -20.70
N GLU A 128 -1.20 11.44 -21.51
CA GLU A 128 -0.60 12.30 -22.54
C GLU A 128 -1.64 12.73 -23.57
N LYS A 129 -2.44 11.77 -24.09
CA LYS A 129 -3.52 12.08 -25.04
C LYS A 129 -4.59 13.01 -24.48
N LEU A 130 -4.85 12.94 -23.16
CA LEU A 130 -5.78 13.82 -22.46
C LEU A 130 -5.18 15.20 -22.13
N GLY A 131 -3.90 15.43 -22.40
CA GLY A 131 -3.23 16.70 -22.10
C GLY A 131 -3.03 16.95 -20.61
N LEU A 132 -2.89 15.89 -19.80
CA LEU A 132 -2.73 16.01 -18.35
C LEU A 132 -1.30 16.37 -17.92
N PHE A 133 -0.32 16.27 -18.82
CA PHE A 133 1.06 16.65 -18.57
C PHE A 133 1.34 18.06 -19.06
N LYS A 134 2.11 18.83 -18.28
CA LYS A 134 2.57 20.17 -18.67
C LYS A 134 3.57 20.10 -19.83
N GLU A 135 4.45 19.12 -19.79
CA GLU A 135 5.46 18.85 -20.80
C GLU A 135 5.17 17.48 -21.46
N PRO A 136 5.57 17.26 -22.72
CA PRO A 136 5.50 15.95 -23.35
C PRO A 136 6.29 14.88 -22.59
N LEU A 137 5.96 13.60 -22.81
CA LEU A 137 6.73 12.52 -22.19
C LEU A 137 8.19 12.54 -22.68
N PRO A 138 9.17 12.37 -21.78
CA PRO A 138 10.59 12.39 -22.16
C PRO A 138 10.99 11.16 -22.99
N LYS A 139 10.22 10.07 -22.89
CA LYS A 139 10.38 8.80 -23.61
C LYS A 139 9.01 8.16 -23.79
N LYS A 140 8.93 7.16 -24.68
CA LYS A 140 7.72 6.35 -24.83
C LYS A 140 7.43 5.56 -23.56
N SER A 141 6.15 5.28 -23.27
CA SER A 141 5.71 4.52 -22.09
C SER A 141 6.44 3.18 -21.92
N ALA A 142 6.72 2.47 -23.02
CA ALA A 142 7.47 1.21 -23.03
C ALA A 142 8.91 1.31 -22.48
N GLU A 143 9.51 2.52 -22.49
CA GLU A 143 10.86 2.78 -21.99
C GLU A 143 10.87 3.41 -20.59
N LEU A 144 9.69 3.77 -20.07
CA LEU A 144 9.55 4.29 -18.73
C LEU A 144 9.58 3.13 -17.72
N PRO A 145 10.07 3.37 -16.49
CA PRO A 145 10.09 2.33 -15.48
C PRO A 145 8.67 1.97 -15.04
N HIS A 146 8.44 0.72 -14.65
CA HIS A 146 7.14 0.21 -14.22
C HIS A 146 7.29 -0.84 -13.11
N LEU A 147 6.22 -1.03 -12.34
CA LEU A 147 6.06 -2.18 -11.46
C LEU A 147 5.34 -3.31 -12.20
N VAL A 148 5.60 -4.55 -11.78
CA VAL A 148 4.89 -5.71 -12.28
C VAL A 148 3.76 -6.11 -11.33
N ASN A 149 2.72 -6.75 -11.87
CA ASN A 149 1.69 -7.35 -11.04
C ASN A 149 2.29 -8.52 -10.26
N TYR A 150 2.39 -8.41 -8.94
CA TYR A 150 2.96 -9.48 -8.10
C TYR A 150 2.16 -10.78 -8.16
N ARG A 151 0.91 -10.77 -8.65
CA ARG A 151 0.09 -11.97 -8.86
C ARG A 151 0.35 -12.66 -10.19
N ASP A 152 0.99 -11.99 -11.15
CA ASP A 152 1.36 -12.58 -12.43
C ASP A 152 2.59 -13.47 -12.26
N ALA A 153 2.38 -14.78 -12.26
CA ALA A 153 3.43 -15.77 -12.07
C ALA A 153 4.40 -15.89 -13.26
N THR A 154 4.09 -15.28 -14.41
CA THR A 154 5.00 -15.25 -15.56
C THR A 154 6.14 -14.24 -15.37
N GLN A 155 5.97 -13.30 -14.44
CA GLN A 155 6.98 -12.30 -14.12
C GLN A 155 8.05 -12.87 -13.18
N PRO A 156 9.32 -12.42 -13.29
CA PRO A 156 10.38 -12.83 -12.38
C PRO A 156 10.01 -12.58 -10.91
N ILE A 157 10.33 -13.52 -10.03
CA ILE A 157 9.95 -13.45 -8.61
C ILE A 157 10.53 -12.21 -7.91
N GLU A 158 11.77 -11.83 -8.24
CA GLU A 158 12.41 -10.60 -7.77
C GLU A 158 11.54 -9.38 -8.13
N ALA A 159 11.19 -9.22 -9.42
CA ALA A 159 10.38 -8.09 -9.87
C ALA A 159 9.02 -8.03 -9.14
N ARG A 160 8.38 -9.18 -8.90
CA ARG A 160 7.11 -9.30 -8.16
C ARG A 160 7.27 -8.89 -6.69
N ALA A 161 8.32 -9.38 -6.03
CA ALA A 161 8.64 -9.04 -4.64
C ALA A 161 8.93 -7.54 -4.48
N ARG A 162 9.82 -6.99 -5.32
CA ARG A 162 10.19 -5.57 -5.33
C ARG A 162 8.98 -4.68 -5.61
N SER A 163 8.11 -5.09 -6.54
CA SER A 163 6.88 -4.35 -6.85
C SER A 163 5.89 -4.33 -5.69
N TYR A 164 5.73 -5.46 -5.00
CA TYR A 164 4.90 -5.54 -3.80
C TYR A 164 5.43 -4.63 -2.68
N LEU A 165 6.73 -4.68 -2.40
CA LEU A 165 7.38 -3.86 -1.37
C LEU A 165 7.32 -2.36 -1.71
N GLN A 166 7.51 -1.98 -2.98
CA GLN A 166 7.35 -0.61 -3.44
C GLN A 166 5.93 -0.10 -3.19
N ALA A 167 4.93 -0.84 -3.66
CA ALA A 167 3.54 -0.39 -3.63
C ALA A 167 2.97 -0.36 -2.20
N ASN A 168 3.34 -1.31 -1.34
CA ASN A 168 2.73 -1.48 -0.03
C ASN A 168 3.56 -0.96 1.14
N CYS A 169 4.87 -0.74 0.97
CA CYS A 169 5.77 -0.47 2.10
C CYS A 169 6.66 0.76 1.89
N ALA A 170 7.14 1.02 0.67
CA ALA A 170 8.20 2.01 0.43
C ALA A 170 7.82 3.45 0.78
N HIS A 171 6.54 3.81 0.75
CA HIS A 171 6.08 5.14 1.14
C HIS A 171 6.28 5.44 2.65
N CYS A 172 6.31 4.40 3.49
CA CYS A 172 6.68 4.54 4.91
C CYS A 172 8.15 4.18 5.15
N HIS A 173 8.66 3.18 4.43
CA HIS A 173 10.04 2.69 4.52
C HIS A 173 10.91 3.29 3.42
N MET A 174 11.19 4.59 3.58
CA MET A 174 12.13 5.37 2.78
C MET A 174 12.90 6.30 3.68
N LYS A 175 13.99 6.89 3.18
CA LYS A 175 14.76 7.88 3.94
C LYS A 175 13.83 9.00 4.46
N TRP A 176 13.88 9.24 5.77
CA TRP A 176 13.04 10.22 6.50
C TRP A 176 11.54 9.89 6.61
N GLY A 177 11.08 8.72 6.13
CA GLY A 177 9.67 8.32 6.16
C GLY A 177 9.12 7.93 7.53
N GLY A 178 7.80 7.69 7.60
CA GLY A 178 7.05 7.43 8.84
C GLY A 178 7.21 6.03 9.47
N GLY A 179 8.16 5.21 9.03
CA GLY A 179 8.31 3.80 9.42
C GLY A 179 9.26 3.51 10.60
N ASN A 180 9.97 4.50 11.14
CA ASN A 180 11.05 4.32 12.14
C ASN A 180 12.09 3.26 11.74
N ALA A 181 12.29 3.07 10.44
CA ALA A 181 13.18 2.10 9.85
C ALA A 181 14.35 2.84 9.22
N GLU A 182 15.57 2.51 9.64
CA GLU A 182 16.83 2.99 9.05
C GLU A 182 17.13 2.31 7.68
N PHE A 183 16.09 1.81 7.01
CA PHE A 183 16.19 1.06 5.77
C PHE A 183 15.11 1.52 4.79
N GLN A 184 15.29 1.15 3.53
CA GLN A 184 14.41 1.53 2.43
C GLN A 184 13.82 0.30 1.77
N LEU A 185 12.68 0.45 1.09
CA LEU A 185 12.04 -0.62 0.31
C LEU A 185 11.73 -0.19 -1.13
N LEU A 186 12.50 0.78 -1.65
CA LEU A 186 12.31 1.33 -2.99
C LEU A 186 12.72 0.33 -4.07
N ALA A 187 11.83 0.00 -5.01
CA ALA A 187 12.12 -0.89 -6.13
C ALA A 187 13.20 -0.36 -7.07
N THR A 188 13.45 0.95 -7.08
CA THR A 188 14.45 1.61 -7.93
C THR A 188 15.88 1.50 -7.42
N MET A 189 16.07 1.04 -6.18
CA MET A 189 17.39 0.84 -5.58
C MET A 189 17.83 -0.62 -5.72
N ALA A 190 19.14 -0.87 -5.70
CA ALA A 190 19.63 -2.25 -5.58
C ALA A 190 19.29 -2.83 -4.19
N ILE A 191 19.23 -4.17 -4.06
CA ILE A 191 18.84 -4.80 -2.79
C ILE A 191 19.87 -4.54 -1.68
N GLU A 192 21.14 -4.42 -2.05
CA GLU A 192 22.28 -4.14 -1.18
C GLU A 192 22.21 -2.72 -0.61
N GLU A 193 21.64 -1.77 -1.36
CA GLU A 193 21.51 -0.37 -0.97
C GLU A 193 20.29 -0.10 -0.08
N LEU A 194 19.37 -1.07 0.02
CA LEU A 194 18.18 -0.92 0.85
C LEU A 194 18.47 -0.88 2.35
N GLY A 195 19.63 -1.39 2.79
CA GLY A 195 19.94 -1.50 4.22
C GLY A 195 19.10 -2.55 4.95
N ILE A 196 18.50 -3.51 4.24
CA ILE A 196 17.69 -4.59 4.83
C ILE A 196 18.45 -5.90 4.98
N VAL A 197 19.44 -6.16 4.12
CA VAL A 197 20.17 -7.44 4.08
C VAL A 197 21.00 -7.59 5.34
N ASN A 198 20.72 -8.63 6.12
CA ASN A 198 21.37 -8.93 7.39
C ASN A 198 21.38 -7.78 8.41
N ALA A 199 20.47 -6.81 8.27
CA ALA A 199 20.32 -5.69 9.20
C ALA A 199 19.57 -6.13 10.46
N LYS A 200 19.98 -5.64 11.64
CA LYS A 200 19.30 -5.94 12.91
C LYS A 200 17.98 -5.17 13.01
N PRO A 201 16.88 -5.80 13.45
CA PRO A 201 15.62 -5.09 13.69
C PRO A 201 15.73 -4.17 14.90
N GLY A 202 15.29 -2.91 14.74
CA GLY A 202 15.32 -1.91 15.82
C GLY A 202 14.19 -2.04 16.85
N GLN A 203 13.08 -2.71 16.50
CA GLN A 203 11.86 -2.78 17.33
C GLN A 203 11.75 -4.10 18.13
N GLY A 204 12.86 -4.82 18.29
CA GLY A 204 12.92 -6.11 18.98
C GLY A 204 12.71 -7.31 18.06
N ALA A 205 12.82 -8.50 18.64
CA ALA A 205 12.86 -9.77 17.90
C ALA A 205 11.49 -10.43 17.71
N PHE A 206 10.45 -9.95 18.39
CA PHE A 206 9.07 -10.43 18.27
C PHE A 206 8.89 -11.97 18.38
N GLY A 207 9.78 -12.65 19.12
CA GLY A 207 9.76 -14.10 19.32
C GLY A 207 10.66 -14.90 18.38
N LEU A 208 11.37 -14.25 17.44
CA LEU A 208 12.37 -14.90 16.59
C LEU A 208 13.74 -14.98 17.29
N THR A 209 14.50 -16.03 16.98
CA THR A 209 15.89 -16.18 17.42
C THR A 209 16.84 -15.52 16.42
N ASP A 210 17.62 -14.55 16.89
CA ASP A 210 18.59 -13.78 16.08
C ASP A 210 18.07 -13.33 14.69
N PRO A 211 16.92 -12.63 14.61
CA PRO A 211 16.35 -12.22 13.33
C PRO A 211 17.17 -11.10 12.68
N ARG A 212 17.03 -10.99 11.36
CA ARG A 212 17.42 -9.80 10.59
C ARG A 212 16.21 -9.28 9.81
N ILE A 213 16.27 -8.05 9.31
CA ILE A 213 15.20 -7.49 8.47
C ILE A 213 14.96 -8.42 7.26
N LEU A 214 16.04 -8.82 6.59
CA LEU A 214 16.07 -9.81 5.53
C LEU A 214 17.30 -10.72 5.71
N VAL A 215 17.11 -12.04 5.71
CA VAL A 215 18.20 -13.03 5.67
C VAL A 215 18.11 -13.80 4.35
N PRO A 216 19.06 -13.61 3.41
CA PRO A 216 19.11 -14.40 2.18
C PRO A 216 19.08 -15.90 2.47
N GLY A 217 18.18 -16.63 1.79
CA GLY A 217 18.03 -18.08 1.94
C GLY A 217 17.31 -18.54 3.20
N ASP A 218 17.02 -17.67 4.18
CA ASP A 218 16.40 -18.05 5.46
C ASP A 218 15.14 -17.22 5.76
N PRO A 219 13.96 -17.70 5.31
CA PRO A 219 12.69 -17.05 5.59
C PRO A 219 12.30 -17.04 7.07
N ASP A 220 12.72 -18.04 7.85
CA ASP A 220 12.28 -18.20 9.23
C ASP A 220 12.98 -17.21 10.16
N ARG A 221 14.19 -16.75 9.80
CA ARG A 221 14.90 -15.64 10.48
C ARG A 221 14.62 -14.25 9.88
N THR A 222 13.82 -14.16 8.82
CA THR A 222 13.49 -12.90 8.14
C THR A 222 12.32 -12.18 8.81
N MET A 223 12.63 -11.07 9.48
CA MET A 223 11.67 -10.25 10.23
C MET A 223 10.57 -9.66 9.34
N LEU A 224 10.90 -9.24 8.11
CA LEU A 224 9.92 -8.66 7.18
C LEU A 224 8.74 -9.62 6.95
N LEU A 225 9.02 -10.90 6.69
CA LEU A 225 8.00 -11.93 6.50
C LEU A 225 7.20 -12.17 7.79
N HIS A 226 7.90 -12.26 8.92
CA HIS A 226 7.28 -12.52 10.21
C HIS A 226 6.30 -11.42 10.63
N ARG A 227 6.58 -10.16 10.30
CA ARG A 227 5.68 -9.04 10.63
C ARG A 227 4.49 -8.94 9.67
N LEU A 228 4.65 -9.34 8.41
CA LEU A 228 3.57 -9.39 7.41
C LEU A 228 2.49 -10.43 7.75
N THR A 229 2.85 -11.52 8.43
CA THR A 229 1.91 -12.58 8.82
C THR A 229 1.25 -12.36 10.18
N LYS A 230 1.65 -11.31 10.90
CA LYS A 230 1.11 -11.01 12.23
C LYS A 230 -0.12 -10.14 12.15
N LEU A 231 -1.03 -10.38 13.09
CA LEU A 231 -2.10 -9.46 13.46
C LEU A 231 -1.87 -9.04 14.92
N GLY A 232 -2.18 -7.79 15.26
CA GLY A 232 -1.91 -7.22 16.59
C GLY A 232 -0.50 -6.65 16.76
N LEU A 233 0.08 -6.79 17.96
CA LEU A 233 1.34 -6.15 18.34
C LEU A 233 2.49 -6.64 17.45
N GLY A 234 3.25 -5.70 16.87
CA GLY A 234 4.40 -6.00 16.01
C GLY A 234 4.06 -6.36 14.57
N ARG A 235 2.79 -6.28 14.15
CA ARG A 235 2.41 -6.46 12.75
C ARG A 235 2.99 -5.39 11.82
N MET A 236 3.00 -5.68 10.52
CA MET A 236 3.11 -4.70 9.45
C MET A 236 2.06 -4.97 8.36
N PRO A 237 1.44 -3.92 7.79
CA PRO A 237 1.54 -2.52 8.19
C PRO A 237 0.88 -2.24 9.56
N HIS A 238 1.32 -1.19 10.25
CA HIS A 238 0.74 -0.79 11.55
C HIS A 238 -0.73 -0.36 11.43
N VAL A 239 -1.03 0.39 10.36
CA VAL A 239 -2.35 0.93 10.05
C VAL A 239 -2.89 0.34 8.75
N GLY A 240 -4.20 0.41 8.57
CA GLY A 240 -4.87 -0.07 7.36
C GLY A 240 -5.28 -1.54 7.46
N SER A 241 -4.51 -2.44 6.85
CA SER A 241 -4.95 -3.84 6.69
C SER A 241 -5.07 -4.57 8.02
N ASN A 242 -6.17 -5.31 8.18
CA ASN A 242 -6.41 -6.27 9.25
C ASN A 242 -6.46 -7.72 8.73
N VAL A 243 -6.01 -7.94 7.49
CA VAL A 243 -6.02 -9.24 6.81
C VAL A 243 -4.63 -9.51 6.26
N VAL A 244 -4.17 -10.74 6.42
CA VAL A 244 -2.91 -11.21 5.83
C VAL A 244 -3.13 -11.47 4.34
N ASP A 245 -2.27 -10.92 3.50
CA ASP A 245 -2.21 -11.28 2.08
C ASP A 245 -1.40 -12.58 1.94
N GLU A 246 -2.09 -13.70 1.98
CA GLU A 246 -1.48 -15.04 1.92
C GLU A 246 -0.69 -15.25 0.62
N GLN A 247 -1.18 -14.71 -0.50
CA GLN A 247 -0.52 -14.84 -1.80
C GLN A 247 0.78 -14.05 -1.85
N ALA A 248 0.77 -12.80 -1.35
CA ALA A 248 1.98 -12.00 -1.26
C ALA A 248 2.98 -12.60 -0.27
N THR A 249 2.50 -13.07 0.87
CA THR A 249 3.33 -13.71 1.90
C THR A 249 4.02 -14.95 1.34
N ALA A 250 3.29 -15.83 0.66
CA ALA A 250 3.87 -17.03 0.04
C ALA A 250 4.92 -16.68 -1.02
N MET A 251 4.63 -15.68 -1.87
CA MET A 251 5.56 -15.19 -2.89
C MET A 251 6.82 -14.59 -2.27
N LEU A 252 6.69 -13.73 -1.25
CA LEU A 252 7.84 -13.15 -0.56
C LEU A 252 8.65 -14.21 0.18
N LYS A 253 8.00 -15.22 0.78
CA LYS A 253 8.69 -16.35 1.42
C LYS A 253 9.56 -17.08 0.41
N GLU A 254 9.03 -17.33 -0.77
CA GLU A 254 9.77 -17.99 -1.84
C GLU A 254 10.89 -17.12 -2.42
N TRP A 255 10.63 -15.82 -2.59
CA TRP A 255 11.67 -14.86 -2.98
C TRP A 255 12.86 -14.91 -2.02
N VAL A 256 12.61 -14.86 -0.70
CA VAL A 256 13.66 -14.93 0.32
C VAL A 256 14.47 -16.23 0.24
N ARG A 257 13.83 -17.37 -0.01
CA ARG A 257 14.54 -18.66 -0.18
C ARG A 257 15.50 -18.65 -1.38
N GLN A 258 15.15 -17.92 -2.44
CA GLN A 258 15.94 -17.87 -3.67
C GLN A 258 17.07 -16.83 -3.64
N LEU A 259 17.06 -15.93 -2.66
CA LEU A 259 18.17 -15.01 -2.43
C LEU A 259 19.44 -15.77 -2.03
N LYS A 260 20.58 -15.27 -2.51
CA LYS A 260 21.91 -15.82 -2.22
C LYS A 260 22.74 -14.82 -1.43
#